data_AF-X1CA82-F1
#
_entry.id   AF-X1CA82-F1
#
_cell.length_a   1.000
_cell.length_b   1.000
_cell.length_c   1.000
_cell.angle_alpha   90.00
_cell.angle_beta   90.00
_cell.angle_gamma   90.00
#
_symmetry.space_group_name_H-M   'P 1'
#
loop_
_entity.id
_entity.type
_entity.pdbx_description
1 polymer ?
#
loop_
_entity_poly.entity_id
_entity_poly.type
_entity_poly.pdbx_seq_one_letter_code
_entity_poly.pdbx_strand_id
1 'polypeptide(L)'
;MKRREFLKNLTLGIIGLGVAPEVLARNAADPAASSQKYIDDHIRDYLYKMKHFNETNNDDIRVHESDYRTFESVVKRLRRLERTAGHGNFQILSFDGGLSIARKYSEVGEFTKAEIGLIEMIFYSEASRYGFFGQKPLDKLTDRIRQRSVMKIPYTGNYLFNGHALETYEKIKKEVGEPVVLTSGVRGVMKQFLLFLNKAYKYQGNLSLASRSLA
;
A
#
# COMPACT_ATOMS: atom_id res chain seq x y z
N MET A 1 -16.03 -7.22 -4.02
CA MET A 1 -17.26 -6.71 -3.35
C MET A 1 -17.99 -5.76 -4.29
N LYS A 2 -19.25 -6.04 -4.63
CA LYS A 2 -20.03 -5.23 -5.57
C LYS A 2 -20.55 -3.98 -4.84
N ARG A 3 -20.24 -2.78 -5.34
CA ARG A 3 -20.65 -1.45 -4.83
C ARG A 3 -22.14 -1.34 -4.43
N ARG A 4 -23.00 -2.17 -5.00
CA ARG A 4 -24.44 -2.19 -4.77
C ARG A 4 -24.88 -2.85 -3.46
N GLU A 5 -24.11 -3.77 -2.90
CA GLU A 5 -24.43 -4.41 -1.61
C GLU A 5 -24.05 -3.54 -0.42
N PHE A 6 -23.01 -2.72 -0.56
CA PHE A 6 -22.55 -1.77 0.46
C PHE A 6 -23.64 -0.76 0.85
N LEU A 7 -24.37 -0.22 -0.14
CA LEU A 7 -25.45 0.75 0.12
C LEU A 7 -26.69 0.13 0.77
N LYS A 8 -26.90 -1.18 0.62
CA LYS A 8 -28.07 -1.87 1.19
C LYS A 8 -27.90 -2.22 2.67
N ASN A 9 -26.67 -2.45 3.13
CA ASN A 9 -26.42 -2.83 4.52
C ASN A 9 -26.38 -1.64 5.49
N LEU A 10 -26.28 -0.40 4.98
CA LEU A 10 -26.27 0.80 5.83
C LEU A 10 -27.68 1.23 6.25
N THR A 11 -28.72 0.88 5.47
CA THR A 11 -30.09 1.40 5.66
C THR A 11 -30.97 0.57 6.61
N LEU A 12 -30.50 -0.58 7.11
CA LEU A 12 -31.33 -1.53 7.88
C LEU A 12 -31.20 -1.41 9.41
N GLY A 13 -30.53 -0.37 9.94
CA GLY A 13 -30.19 -0.27 11.36
C GLY A 13 -31.21 0.39 12.30
N ILE A 14 -32.37 0.87 11.84
CA ILE A 14 -33.29 1.63 12.71
C ILE A 14 -34.74 1.17 12.50
N ILE A 15 -35.16 0.14 13.25
CA ILE A 15 -36.57 -0.06 13.58
C ILE A 15 -36.67 -0.55 15.03
N GLY A 16 -37.33 0.24 15.89
CA GLY A 16 -38.08 -0.28 17.03
C GLY A 16 -37.89 0.43 18.37
N LEU A 17 -38.77 1.38 18.69
CA LEU A 17 -39.74 1.33 19.80
C LEU A 17 -40.33 2.74 20.03
N GLY A 18 -41.65 2.85 19.92
CA GLY A 18 -42.37 4.13 19.97
C GLY A 18 -42.78 4.57 21.36
N VAL A 19 -42.76 5.89 21.60
CA VAL A 19 -43.66 6.64 22.49
C VAL A 19 -43.70 8.12 22.02
N ALA A 20 -44.92 8.67 21.85
CA ALA A 20 -45.37 10.07 21.68
C ALA A 20 -44.43 11.16 21.07
N PRO A 21 -44.81 11.85 19.94
CA PRO A 21 -43.90 12.74 19.21
C PRO A 21 -43.76 14.20 19.72
N GLU A 22 -44.67 14.72 20.54
CA GLU A 22 -44.79 16.19 20.66
C GLU A 22 -44.03 16.85 21.82
N VAL A 23 -43.50 16.08 22.78
CA VAL A 23 -42.82 16.63 23.96
C VAL A 23 -41.29 16.58 23.87
N LEU A 24 -40.72 15.79 22.93
CA LEU A 24 -39.27 15.69 22.69
C LEU A 24 -38.74 16.64 21.60
N ALA A 25 -39.62 17.31 20.84
CA ALA A 25 -39.25 18.06 19.65
C ALA A 25 -38.64 19.46 19.90
N ARG A 26 -38.49 19.90 21.15
CA ARG A 26 -38.02 21.28 21.42
C ARG A 26 -36.56 21.45 21.82
N ASN A 27 -35.77 20.39 21.99
CA ASN A 27 -34.33 20.52 22.28
C ASN A 27 -33.49 19.31 21.82
N ALA A 28 -33.82 18.68 20.68
CA ALA A 28 -32.94 17.69 20.06
C ALA A 28 -32.20 18.36 18.90
N ALA A 29 -30.99 18.88 19.17
CA ALA A 29 -30.00 19.00 18.11
C ALA A 29 -29.74 17.58 17.62
N ASP A 30 -30.29 17.25 16.46
CA ASP A 30 -30.43 15.89 15.98
C ASP A 30 -29.03 15.27 15.80
N PRO A 31 -28.58 14.35 16.69
CA PRO A 31 -27.23 13.81 16.64
C PRO A 31 -26.99 13.10 15.30
N ALA A 32 -28.05 12.51 14.75
CA ALA A 32 -28.06 11.84 13.46
C ALA A 32 -27.78 12.78 12.27
N ALA A 33 -28.29 14.02 12.30
CA ALA A 33 -28.03 15.00 11.25
C ALA A 33 -26.57 15.49 11.29
N SER A 34 -26.01 15.65 12.50
CA SER A 34 -24.60 16.02 12.68
C SER A 34 -23.65 14.90 12.23
N SER A 35 -23.99 13.64 12.53
CA SER A 35 -23.20 12.48 12.11
C SER A 35 -23.26 12.25 10.61
N GLN A 36 -24.43 12.47 9.98
CA GLN A 36 -24.57 12.33 8.53
C GLN A 36 -23.74 13.39 7.79
N LYS A 37 -23.80 14.65 8.23
CA LYS A 37 -22.98 15.73 7.68
C LYS A 37 -21.48 15.44 7.81
N TYR A 38 -21.05 14.93 8.97
CA TYR A 38 -19.66 14.53 9.20
C TYR A 38 -19.20 13.44 8.23
N ILE A 39 -20.01 12.39 8.03
CA ILE A 39 -19.73 11.33 7.06
C ILE A 39 -19.61 11.89 5.64
N ASP A 40 -20.54 12.76 5.23
CA ASP A 40 -20.54 13.36 3.90
C ASP A 40 -19.32 14.26 3.65
N ASP A 41 -18.89 15.02 4.66
CA ASP A 41 -17.70 15.87 4.60
C ASP A 41 -16.42 15.03 4.50
N HIS A 42 -16.32 13.92 5.25
CA HIS A 42 -15.20 12.99 5.16
C HIS A 42 -15.10 12.30 3.80
N ILE A 43 -16.23 11.88 3.22
CA ILE A 43 -16.26 11.28 1.89
C ILE A 43 -15.82 12.31 0.85
N ARG A 44 -16.29 13.56 0.96
CA ARG A 44 -15.91 14.63 0.04
C ARG A 44 -14.43 14.95 0.11
N ASP A 45 -13.88 15.08 1.32
CA ASP A 45 -12.45 15.31 1.55
C ASP A 45 -11.60 14.16 0.98
N TYR A 46 -12.01 12.92 1.23
CA TYR A 46 -11.34 11.75 0.65
C TYR A 46 -11.35 11.77 -0.88
N LEU A 47 -12.51 11.99 -1.50
CA LEU A 47 -12.65 12.03 -2.96
C LEU A 47 -11.85 13.20 -3.56
N TYR A 48 -11.80 14.34 -2.87
CA TYR A 48 -10.97 15.47 -3.26
C TYR A 48 -9.48 15.08 -3.26
N LYS A 49 -8.99 14.49 -2.15
CA LYS A 49 -7.61 14.01 -2.03
C LYS A 49 -7.25 12.93 -3.06
N MET A 50 -8.20 12.09 -3.47
CA MET A 50 -8.01 11.11 -4.55
C MET A 50 -7.94 11.77 -5.93
N LYS A 51 -8.75 12.80 -6.19
CA LYS A 51 -8.66 13.59 -7.42
C LYS A 51 -7.34 14.36 -7.50
N HIS A 52 -6.86 14.82 -6.35
CA HIS A 52 -5.64 15.61 -6.17
C HIS A 52 -4.52 14.78 -5.51
N PHE A 53 -4.35 13.52 -5.93
CA PHE A 53 -3.50 12.53 -5.25
C PHE A 53 -2.01 12.87 -5.17
N ASN A 54 -1.51 13.76 -6.04
CA ASN A 54 -0.13 14.24 -6.03
C ASN A 54 0.07 15.53 -5.21
N GLU A 55 -1.00 16.07 -4.63
CA GLU A 55 -0.94 17.29 -3.82
C GLU A 55 -0.75 16.95 -2.34
N THR A 56 -0.09 17.87 -1.64
CA THR A 56 0.14 17.78 -0.21
C THR A 56 -1.06 18.36 0.53
N ASN A 57 -1.48 17.70 1.61
CA ASN A 57 -2.55 18.16 2.47
C ASN A 57 -2.00 18.46 3.88
N ASN A 58 -2.68 19.32 4.63
CA ASN A 58 -2.22 19.76 5.95
C ASN A 58 -2.22 18.62 6.98
N ASP A 59 -3.11 17.64 6.81
CA ASP A 59 -3.27 16.47 7.66
C ASP A 59 -2.44 15.26 7.19
N ASP A 60 -1.55 15.44 6.20
CA ASP A 60 -0.69 14.38 5.72
C ASP A 60 0.27 13.88 6.81
N ILE A 61 0.31 12.56 6.99
CA ILE A 61 1.28 11.91 7.86
C ILE A 61 2.64 11.91 7.18
N ARG A 62 3.62 12.46 7.89
CA ARG A 62 5.03 12.49 7.48
C ARG A 62 5.87 11.66 8.44
N VAL A 63 7.01 11.19 7.93
CA VAL A 63 8.10 10.69 8.78
C VAL A 63 8.49 11.80 9.76
N HIS A 64 8.60 11.46 11.04
CA HIS A 64 8.98 12.41 12.08
C HIS A 64 10.40 12.94 11.84
N GLU A 65 10.66 14.19 12.22
CA GLU A 65 11.94 14.86 11.95
C GLU A 65 13.13 14.10 12.55
N SER A 66 12.98 13.57 13.78
CA SER A 66 14.00 12.74 14.44
C SER A 66 14.37 11.48 13.67
N ASP A 67 13.42 10.93 12.91
CA ASP A 67 13.55 9.65 12.23
C ASP A 67 13.95 9.83 10.76
N TYR A 68 13.94 11.06 10.25
CA TYR A 68 14.13 11.35 8.84
C TYR A 68 15.49 10.86 8.31
N ARG A 69 16.56 11.00 9.12
CA ARG A 69 17.89 10.48 8.76
C ARG A 69 17.88 8.96 8.63
N THR A 70 17.21 8.27 9.55
CA THR A 70 17.04 6.80 9.52
C THR A 70 16.21 6.40 8.30
N PHE A 71 15.13 7.12 8.02
CA PHE A 71 14.28 6.91 6.84
C PHE A 71 15.06 7.03 5.54
N GLU A 72 15.85 8.10 5.38
CA GLU A 72 16.70 8.26 4.21
C GLU A 72 17.71 7.12 4.08
N SER A 73 18.32 6.70 5.20
CA SER A 73 19.24 5.57 5.23
C SER A 73 18.58 4.27 4.76
N VAL A 74 17.36 3.98 5.23
CA VAL A 74 16.55 2.83 4.79
C VAL A 74 16.33 2.86 3.27
N VAL A 75 15.86 3.99 2.72
CA VAL A 75 15.59 4.12 1.28
C VAL A 75 16.87 3.89 0.47
N LYS A 76 17.98 4.54 0.87
CA LYS A 76 19.28 4.38 0.20
C LYS A 76 19.77 2.94 0.27
N ARG A 77 19.63 2.26 1.42
CA ARG A 77 20.05 0.86 1.60
C ARG A 77 19.21 -0.09 0.76
N LEU A 78 17.89 0.07 0.73
CA LEU A 78 17.01 -0.74 -0.10
C LEU A 78 17.30 -0.56 -1.61
N ARG A 79 17.63 0.66 -2.06
CA ARG A 79 18.09 0.89 -3.45
C ARG A 79 19.38 0.14 -3.77
N ARG A 80 20.36 0.17 -2.85
CA ARG A 80 21.60 -0.61 -3.01
C ARG A 80 21.31 -2.11 -3.05
N LEU A 81 20.43 -2.59 -2.16
CA LEU A 81 19.98 -3.97 -2.13
C LEU A 81 19.30 -4.41 -3.44
N GLU A 82 18.42 -3.58 -4.01
CA GLU A 82 17.78 -3.87 -5.31
C GLU A 82 18.81 -3.98 -6.43
N ARG A 83 19.77 -3.06 -6.47
CA ARG A 83 20.86 -3.09 -7.45
C ARG A 83 21.73 -4.34 -7.30
N THR A 84 22.07 -4.74 -6.07
CA THR A 84 22.90 -5.92 -5.80
C THR A 84 22.15 -7.22 -6.07
N ALA A 85 20.88 -7.34 -5.70
CA ALA A 85 20.07 -8.53 -5.96
C ALA A 85 19.69 -8.65 -7.45
N GLY A 86 19.61 -7.52 -8.14
CA GLY A 86 19.07 -7.38 -9.50
C GLY A 86 17.55 -7.21 -9.48
N HIS A 87 17.04 -6.36 -10.38
CA HIS A 87 15.64 -5.94 -10.40
C HIS A 87 14.64 -7.09 -10.31
N GLY A 88 14.82 -8.16 -11.12
CA GLY A 88 13.91 -9.30 -11.08
C GLY A 88 13.95 -10.05 -9.76
N ASN A 89 15.12 -10.41 -9.25
CA ASN A 89 15.21 -11.16 -8.00
C ASN A 89 14.67 -10.34 -6.82
N PHE A 90 14.86 -9.02 -6.85
CA PHE A 90 14.32 -8.12 -5.85
C PHE A 90 12.78 -8.11 -5.81
N GLN A 91 12.10 -8.40 -6.93
CA GLN A 91 10.64 -8.50 -6.97
C GLN A 91 10.09 -9.61 -6.07
N ILE A 92 10.81 -10.72 -5.93
CA ILE A 92 10.37 -11.88 -5.12
C ILE A 92 11.19 -12.04 -3.84
N LEU A 93 12.06 -11.08 -3.53
CA LEU A 93 12.94 -11.14 -2.36
C LEU A 93 12.13 -10.96 -1.07
N SER A 94 12.18 -11.97 -0.21
CA SER A 94 11.62 -11.91 1.16
C SER A 94 12.42 -10.95 2.05
N PHE A 95 11.80 -10.43 3.11
CA PHE A 95 12.47 -9.55 4.07
C PHE A 95 13.75 -10.18 4.66
N ASP A 96 13.65 -11.39 5.22
CA ASP A 96 14.79 -12.12 5.80
C ASP A 96 15.90 -12.37 4.78
N GLY A 97 15.52 -12.70 3.54
CA GLY A 97 16.45 -12.88 2.43
C GLY A 97 17.21 -11.59 2.13
N GLY A 98 16.52 -10.44 2.11
CA GLY A 98 17.16 -9.14 1.93
C GLY A 98 18.09 -8.75 3.07
N LEU A 99 17.70 -9.03 4.34
CA LEU A 99 18.60 -8.86 5.48
C LEU A 99 19.85 -9.74 5.36
N SER A 100 19.68 -10.99 4.93
CA SER A 100 20.81 -11.90 4.70
C SER A 100 21.75 -11.40 3.60
N ILE A 101 21.23 -10.83 2.51
CA ILE A 101 22.08 -10.25 1.45
C ILE A 101 22.79 -9.01 2.00
N ALA A 102 22.06 -8.13 2.68
CA ALA A 102 22.62 -6.90 3.24
C ALA A 102 23.79 -7.14 4.20
N ARG A 103 23.73 -8.20 5.02
CA ARG A 103 24.84 -8.63 5.88
C ARG A 103 26.06 -9.15 5.12
N LYS A 104 25.84 -9.84 4.00
CA LYS A 104 26.91 -10.52 3.24
C LYS A 104 27.63 -9.60 2.26
N TYR A 105 26.93 -8.62 1.70
CA TYR A 105 27.46 -7.74 0.65
C TYR A 105 27.70 -6.34 1.19
N SER A 106 28.97 -5.94 1.30
CA SER A 106 29.40 -4.64 1.82
C SER A 106 28.83 -3.46 1.04
N GLU A 107 28.58 -3.63 -0.26
CA GLU A 107 27.97 -2.61 -1.13
C GLU A 107 26.54 -2.25 -0.70
N VAL A 108 25.84 -3.17 -0.03
CA VAL A 108 24.54 -2.91 0.59
C VAL A 108 24.75 -2.41 2.00
N GLY A 109 25.51 -3.17 2.79
CA GLY A 109 25.74 -2.99 4.22
C GLY A 109 24.57 -3.46 5.07
N GLU A 110 24.87 -3.95 6.28
CA GLU A 110 23.87 -4.47 7.21
C GLU A 110 22.86 -3.39 7.65
N PHE A 111 21.60 -3.80 7.82
CA PHE A 111 20.56 -2.94 8.39
C PHE A 111 20.80 -2.76 9.89
N THR A 112 20.79 -1.52 10.35
CA THR A 112 20.85 -1.20 11.79
C THR A 112 19.52 -1.52 12.47
N LYS A 113 19.53 -1.65 13.81
CA LYS A 113 18.30 -1.83 14.59
C LYS A 113 17.31 -0.68 14.40
N ALA A 114 17.79 0.55 14.28
CA ALA A 114 16.95 1.72 14.03
C ALA A 114 16.28 1.66 12.65
N GLU A 115 17.02 1.21 11.63
CA GLU A 115 16.46 1.01 10.29
C GLU A 115 15.38 -0.09 10.27
N ILE A 116 15.64 -1.23 10.93
CA ILE A 116 14.65 -2.32 11.04
C ILE A 116 13.42 -1.85 11.82
N GLY A 117 13.61 -1.18 12.96
CA GLY A 117 12.50 -0.68 13.77
C GLY A 117 11.64 0.34 13.03
N LEU A 118 12.25 1.21 12.21
CA LEU A 118 11.51 2.13 11.35
C LEU A 118 10.73 1.40 10.25
N ILE A 119 11.33 0.39 9.62
CA ILE A 119 10.65 -0.45 8.61
C ILE A 119 9.42 -1.12 9.24
N GLU A 120 9.57 -1.72 10.42
CA GLU A 120 8.48 -2.38 11.15
C GLU A 120 7.39 -1.39 11.56
N MET A 121 7.77 -0.24 12.13
CA MET A 121 6.83 0.82 12.52
C MET A 121 5.97 1.28 11.33
N ILE A 122 6.59 1.52 10.18
CA ILE A 122 5.86 1.91 8.97
C ILE A 122 5.02 0.74 8.42
N PHE A 123 5.58 -0.47 8.37
CA PHE A 123 4.89 -1.63 7.80
C PHE A 123 3.68 -2.04 8.63
N TYR A 124 3.78 -2.06 9.96
CA TYR A 124 2.73 -2.53 10.86
C TYR A 124 1.73 -1.44 11.26
N SER A 125 2.02 -0.17 10.99
CA SER A 125 1.01 0.88 11.11
C SER A 125 -0.22 0.60 10.26
N GLU A 126 -1.40 0.94 10.76
CA GLU A 126 -2.67 0.81 10.04
C GLU A 126 -2.61 1.52 8.69
N ALA A 127 -2.85 0.78 7.60
CA ALA A 127 -2.66 1.30 6.24
C ALA A 127 -3.59 2.49 5.94
N SER A 128 -4.78 2.46 6.53
CA SER A 128 -5.78 3.52 6.44
C SER A 128 -5.28 4.86 7.01
N ARG A 129 -4.35 4.84 7.98
CA ARG A 129 -3.74 6.08 8.51
C ARG A 129 -2.94 6.80 7.44
N TYR A 130 -2.25 6.04 6.58
CA TYR A 130 -1.58 6.63 5.43
C TYR A 130 -2.57 6.98 4.32
N GLY A 131 -3.78 6.43 4.29
CA GLY A 131 -4.75 6.65 3.23
C GLY A 131 -4.81 5.54 2.19
N PHE A 132 -4.25 4.37 2.47
CA PHE A 132 -4.56 3.16 1.70
C PHE A 132 -5.99 2.71 1.98
N PHE A 133 -6.69 2.26 0.93
CA PHE A 133 -8.01 1.66 1.06
C PHE A 133 -7.93 0.13 0.96
N GLY A 134 -8.69 -0.55 1.80
CA GLY A 134 -8.73 -2.01 1.84
C GLY A 134 -7.63 -2.65 2.68
N GLN A 135 -7.52 -3.98 2.58
CA GLN A 135 -6.51 -4.75 3.29
C GLN A 135 -5.15 -4.62 2.62
N LYS A 136 -4.08 -4.71 3.41
CA LYS A 136 -2.73 -4.78 2.85
C LYS A 136 -2.64 -6.05 1.97
N PRO A 137 -2.02 -5.98 0.78
CA PRO A 137 -1.80 -7.17 -0.03
C PRO A 137 -0.89 -8.21 0.64
N LEU A 138 -0.12 -7.79 1.64
CA LEU A 138 0.83 -8.58 2.42
C LEU A 138 0.64 -8.21 3.90
N ASP A 139 0.36 -9.21 4.73
CA ASP A 139 -0.01 -8.98 6.13
C ASP A 139 1.21 -9.00 7.05
N LYS A 140 2.27 -9.69 6.64
CA LYS A 140 3.50 -9.82 7.43
C LYS A 140 4.70 -9.41 6.61
N LEU A 141 5.63 -8.73 7.28
CA LEU A 141 6.91 -8.37 6.67
C LEU A 141 7.69 -9.62 6.22
N THR A 142 7.48 -10.75 6.90
CA THR A 142 8.08 -12.05 6.62
C THR A 142 7.34 -12.84 5.54
N ASP A 143 6.31 -12.30 4.88
CA ASP A 143 5.61 -13.01 3.81
C ASP A 143 6.56 -13.32 2.65
N ARG A 144 6.43 -14.54 2.11
CA ARG A 144 7.36 -15.07 1.10
C ARG A 144 6.61 -15.54 -0.12
N ILE A 145 7.10 -15.14 -1.29
CA ILE A 145 6.72 -15.74 -2.56
C ILE A 145 7.54 -17.02 -2.74
N ARG A 146 6.86 -18.14 -2.95
CA ARG A 146 7.52 -19.43 -3.18
C ARG A 146 8.08 -19.41 -4.61
N GLN A 147 9.38 -19.67 -4.78
CA GLN A 147 9.99 -19.67 -6.12
C GLN A 147 9.29 -20.66 -7.07
N ARG A 148 8.85 -21.81 -6.55
CA ARG A 148 8.09 -22.81 -7.32
C ARG A 148 6.72 -22.36 -7.81
N SER A 149 6.15 -21.29 -7.27
CA SER A 149 4.83 -20.78 -7.67
C SER A 149 4.91 -19.66 -8.69
N VAL A 150 6.12 -19.29 -9.14
CA VAL A 150 6.33 -18.20 -10.08
C VAL A 150 7.24 -18.64 -11.22
N MET A 151 7.03 -18.03 -12.38
CA MET A 151 7.88 -18.18 -13.56
C MET A 151 8.48 -16.82 -13.91
N LYS A 152 9.80 -16.78 -14.12
CA LYS A 152 10.48 -15.59 -14.61
C LYS A 152 10.20 -15.44 -16.10
N ILE A 153 9.72 -14.28 -16.52
CA ILE A 153 9.48 -14.00 -17.93
C ILE A 153 10.78 -13.44 -18.55
N PRO A 154 11.38 -14.13 -19.54
CA PRO A 154 12.65 -13.71 -20.15
C PRO A 154 12.62 -12.26 -20.64
N TYR A 155 13.75 -11.56 -20.51
CA TYR A 155 13.96 -10.18 -21.00
C TYR A 155 13.08 -9.08 -20.38
N THR A 156 12.14 -9.40 -19.49
CA THR A 156 11.25 -8.41 -18.86
C THR A 156 11.70 -8.02 -17.46
N GLY A 157 12.53 -8.85 -16.83
CA GLY A 157 12.89 -8.69 -15.41
C GLY A 157 11.72 -8.91 -14.45
N ASN A 158 10.59 -9.44 -14.92
CA ASN A 158 9.37 -9.67 -14.14
C ASN A 158 9.10 -11.16 -13.93
N TYR A 159 8.27 -11.46 -12.93
CA TYR A 159 7.74 -12.80 -12.66
C TYR A 159 6.23 -12.81 -12.83
N LEU A 160 5.66 -13.95 -13.23
CA LEU A 160 4.23 -14.22 -13.16
C LEU A 160 3.97 -15.39 -12.21
N PHE A 161 2.82 -15.39 -11.54
CA PHE A 161 2.36 -16.58 -10.84
C PHE A 161 1.99 -17.67 -11.86
N ASN A 162 2.24 -18.92 -11.49
CA ASN A 162 1.81 -20.07 -12.29
C ASN A 162 0.27 -20.12 -12.38
N GLY A 163 -0.24 -20.82 -13.41
CA GLY A 163 -1.67 -20.92 -13.69
C GLY A 163 -2.18 -19.72 -14.48
N HIS A 164 -3.32 -19.16 -14.05
CA HIS A 164 -4.09 -18.22 -14.86
C HIS A 164 -3.30 -16.99 -15.35
N ALA A 165 -2.40 -16.42 -14.54
CA ALA A 165 -1.62 -15.24 -14.93
C ALA A 165 -0.64 -15.57 -16.06
N LEU A 166 0.04 -16.71 -15.98
CA LEU A 166 0.96 -17.19 -17.01
C LEU A 166 0.22 -17.59 -18.28
N GLU A 167 -0.86 -18.35 -18.17
CA GLU A 167 -1.71 -18.77 -19.31
C GLU A 167 -2.26 -17.55 -20.07
N THR A 168 -2.69 -16.52 -19.34
CA THR A 168 -3.19 -15.27 -19.94
C THR A 168 -2.08 -14.55 -20.71
N TYR A 169 -0.88 -14.46 -20.13
CA TYR A 169 0.27 -13.86 -20.81
C TYR A 169 0.64 -14.62 -22.10
N GLU A 170 0.67 -15.95 -22.06
CA GLU A 170 0.97 -16.79 -23.22
C GLU A 170 -0.08 -16.64 -24.32
N LYS A 171 -1.36 -16.57 -23.94
CA LYS A 171 -2.45 -16.31 -24.89
C LYS A 171 -2.30 -14.95 -25.57
N ILE A 172 -2.04 -13.89 -24.81
CA ILE A 172 -1.81 -12.54 -25.35
C ILE A 172 -0.60 -12.56 -26.29
N LYS A 173 0.49 -13.21 -25.90
CA LYS A 173 1.70 -13.31 -26.74
C LYS A 173 1.42 -14.07 -28.04
N LYS A 174 0.59 -15.11 -28.01
CA LYS A 174 0.19 -15.87 -29.21
C LYS A 174 -0.68 -15.04 -30.15
N GLU A 175 -1.59 -14.23 -29.62
CA GLU A 175 -2.53 -13.44 -30.43
C GLU A 175 -1.93 -12.14 -30.98
N VAL A 176 -1.07 -11.46 -30.20
CA VAL A 176 -0.49 -10.16 -30.56
C VAL A 176 0.93 -10.29 -31.15
N GLY A 177 1.68 -11.33 -30.76
CA GLY A 177 3.04 -11.59 -31.22
C GLY A 177 4.14 -10.94 -30.37
N GLU A 178 5.34 -10.85 -30.95
CA GLU A 178 6.58 -10.42 -30.27
C GLU A 178 6.59 -9.01 -29.63
N PRO A 179 5.77 -8.01 -30.05
CA PRO A 179 5.77 -6.70 -29.39
C PRO A 179 5.26 -6.71 -27.93
N VAL A 180 4.70 -7.81 -27.44
CA VAL A 180 4.14 -7.90 -26.08
C VAL A 180 5.27 -7.88 -25.04
N VAL A 181 5.32 -6.81 -24.25
CA VAL A 181 6.27 -6.65 -23.14
C VAL A 181 5.53 -6.63 -21.81
N LEU A 182 5.95 -7.51 -20.89
CA LEU A 182 5.47 -7.49 -19.51
C LEU A 182 6.14 -6.34 -18.75
N THR A 183 5.38 -5.30 -18.43
CA THR A 183 5.89 -4.09 -17.74
C THR A 183 5.82 -4.20 -16.22
N SER A 184 4.96 -5.07 -15.68
CA SER A 184 4.88 -5.36 -14.25
C SER A 184 4.45 -6.80 -14.00
N GLY A 185 4.97 -7.39 -12.93
CA GLY A 185 4.67 -8.75 -12.51
C GLY A 185 4.41 -8.87 -11.01
N VAL A 186 4.72 -10.05 -10.48
CA VAL A 186 4.63 -10.35 -9.04
C VAL A 186 5.53 -9.41 -8.25
N ARG A 187 5.00 -8.82 -7.16
CA ARG A 187 5.77 -7.95 -6.25
C ARG A 187 5.61 -8.43 -4.82
N GLY A 188 6.72 -8.81 -4.21
CA GLY A 188 6.82 -9.17 -2.79
C GLY A 188 7.06 -7.96 -1.89
N VAL A 189 7.23 -8.24 -0.60
CA VAL A 189 7.36 -7.24 0.47
C VAL A 189 8.45 -6.22 0.15
N MET A 190 9.68 -6.66 -0.16
CA MET A 190 10.80 -5.75 -0.40
C MET A 190 10.54 -4.78 -1.56
N LYS A 191 9.97 -5.27 -2.67
CA LYS A 191 9.67 -4.42 -3.82
C LYS A 191 8.54 -3.44 -3.53
N GLN A 192 7.44 -3.90 -2.96
CA GLN A 192 6.33 -2.99 -2.65
C GLN A 192 6.72 -1.94 -1.62
N PHE A 193 7.48 -2.33 -0.60
CA PHE A 193 7.92 -1.42 0.43
C PHE A 193 8.89 -0.36 -0.13
N LEU A 194 9.86 -0.77 -0.95
CA LEU A 194 10.76 0.19 -1.61
C LEU A 194 10.01 1.16 -2.54
N LEU A 195 9.00 0.69 -3.29
CA LEU A 195 8.19 1.58 -4.14
C LEU A 195 7.47 2.64 -3.30
N PHE A 196 6.87 2.23 -2.18
CA PHE A 196 6.24 3.13 -1.21
C PHE A 196 7.23 4.15 -0.62
N LEU A 197 8.35 3.69 -0.08
CA LEU A 197 9.34 4.57 0.53
C LEU A 197 10.02 5.49 -0.49
N ASN A 198 10.26 5.03 -1.72
CA ASN A 198 10.78 5.89 -2.79
C ASN A 198 9.83 7.06 -3.09
N LYS A 199 8.52 6.76 -3.13
CA LYS A 199 7.52 7.79 -3.33
C LYS A 199 7.50 8.75 -2.14
N ALA A 200 7.46 8.26 -0.91
CA ALA A 200 7.53 9.10 0.29
C ALA A 200 8.80 9.97 0.31
N TYR A 201 9.96 9.41 -0.05
CA TYR A 201 11.23 10.11 -0.09
C TYR A 201 11.22 11.26 -1.10
N LYS A 202 10.63 11.05 -2.28
CA LYS A 202 10.44 12.11 -3.29
C LYS A 202 9.62 13.30 -2.75
N TYR A 203 8.72 13.06 -1.81
CA TYR A 203 7.88 14.09 -1.19
C TYR A 203 8.26 14.31 0.29
N GLN A 204 9.56 14.34 0.58
CA GLN A 204 10.10 14.74 1.88
C GLN A 204 9.52 13.94 3.07
N GLY A 205 9.35 12.64 2.89
CA GLY A 205 8.84 11.74 3.93
C GLY A 205 7.32 11.74 4.08
N ASN A 206 6.57 12.33 3.14
CA ASN A 206 5.11 12.31 3.16
C ASN A 206 4.55 10.91 2.82
N LEU A 207 4.20 10.16 3.87
CA LEU A 207 3.67 8.80 3.79
C LEU A 207 2.23 8.80 3.26
N SER A 208 1.45 9.82 3.62
CA SER A 208 0.07 9.92 3.15
C SER A 208 -0.02 10.21 1.66
N LEU A 209 0.79 11.11 1.13
CA LEU A 209 0.87 11.36 -0.31
C LEU A 209 1.38 10.12 -1.06
N ALA A 210 2.36 9.43 -0.49
CA ALA A 210 2.91 8.23 -1.11
C ALA A 210 1.87 7.11 -1.28
N SER A 211 0.97 6.94 -0.31
CA SER A 211 -0.09 5.93 -0.39
C SER A 211 -1.09 6.27 -1.50
N ARG A 212 -1.58 7.52 -1.53
CA ARG A 212 -2.59 7.99 -2.48
C ARG A 212 -2.13 7.90 -3.92
N SER A 213 -0.85 8.16 -4.16
CA SER A 213 -0.30 8.16 -5.50
C SER A 213 0.17 6.78 -6.00
N LEU A 214 0.22 5.77 -5.13
CA LEU A 214 0.51 4.39 -5.52
C LEU A 214 -0.76 3.53 -5.66
N ALA A 215 -1.86 3.99 -5.07
CA ALA A 215 -3.19 3.37 -5.13
C ALA A 215 -3.86 3.60 -6.49
#